data_AF-A0A1G7WJ29-F1
#
_entry.id   AF-A0A1G7WJ29-F1
#
_cell.length_a   1.000
_cell.length_b   1.000
_cell.length_c   1.000
_cell.angle_alpha   90.00
_cell.angle_beta   90.00
_cell.angle_gamma   90.00
#
_symmetry.space_group_name_H-M   'P 1'
#
loop_
_entity.id
_entity.type
_entity.pdbx_description
1 polymer ?
#
loop_
_entity_poly.entity_id
_entity_poly.type
_entity_poly.pdbx_seq_one_letter_code
_entity_poly.pdbx_strand_id
1 'polypeptide(L)'
;MKKALLIIAAVALSFNCLAQDTAASKPVYDAVLAKKLGADDYGMKKYVIAFLKEGPTQLKDSAANMQLQMAHLKNIGRLAAEGKLVVAGPFLDNQPLRGIFIFNVETVEEAQKLTETDPAIKAGALVMELHPFYCSAALMQVVPIHNTLQKKSMTN
;
A
#
# COMPACT_ATOMS: atom_id res chain seq x y z
N MET A 1 -60.11 -18.77 -33.18
CA MET A 1 -59.00 -19.74 -33.14
C MET A 1 -57.75 -19.02 -32.66
N LYS A 2 -57.70 -18.76 -31.35
CA LYS A 2 -56.68 -17.93 -30.66
C LYS A 2 -55.83 -18.78 -29.70
N LYS A 3 -55.72 -20.09 -29.93
CA LYS A 3 -55.03 -21.02 -29.01
C LYS A 3 -53.82 -21.75 -29.60
N ALA A 4 -53.56 -21.60 -30.90
CA ALA A 4 -52.35 -22.15 -31.54
C ALA A 4 -51.22 -21.12 -31.69
N LEU A 5 -51.40 -19.91 -31.11
CA LEU A 5 -50.44 -18.80 -31.17
C LEU A 5 -49.43 -18.80 -30.00
N LEU A 6 -49.34 -19.86 -29.18
CA LEU A 6 -48.60 -19.79 -27.90
C LEU A 6 -47.59 -20.91 -27.63
N ILE A 7 -47.38 -21.87 -28.54
CA ILE A 7 -46.49 -23.01 -28.29
C ILE A 7 -45.19 -22.98 -29.13
N ILE A 8 -45.14 -22.15 -30.18
CA ILE A 8 -43.92 -22.01 -31.02
C ILE A 8 -43.01 -20.86 -30.54
N ALA A 9 -43.38 -20.17 -29.46
CA ALA A 9 -42.53 -19.15 -28.81
C ALA A 9 -41.64 -19.71 -27.68
N ALA A 10 -41.76 -21.00 -27.33
CA ALA A 10 -41.11 -21.58 -26.15
C ALA A 10 -39.92 -22.52 -26.42
N VAL A 11 -39.64 -22.89 -27.69
CA VAL A 11 -38.60 -23.89 -28.02
C VAL A 11 -37.30 -23.25 -28.55
N ALA A 12 -37.31 -21.98 -28.93
CA ALA A 12 -36.10 -21.26 -29.33
C ALA A 12 -35.35 -20.58 -28.16
N LEU A 13 -35.83 -20.74 -26.92
CA LEU A 13 -35.15 -20.29 -25.70
C LEU A 13 -34.27 -21.38 -25.06
N SER A 14 -34.03 -22.50 -25.76
CA SER A 14 -33.46 -23.72 -25.17
C SER A 14 -32.14 -24.18 -25.79
N PHE A 15 -31.36 -23.30 -26.42
CA PHE A 15 -29.92 -23.54 -26.56
C PHE A 15 -29.18 -22.76 -25.47
N ASN A 16 -29.36 -23.31 -24.27
CA ASN A 16 -28.54 -23.11 -23.11
C ASN A 16 -27.06 -23.06 -23.48
N CYS A 17 -26.39 -22.07 -22.90
CA CYS A 17 -25.19 -22.33 -22.13
C CYS A 17 -24.05 -22.95 -22.94
N LEU A 18 -23.46 -22.15 -23.84
CA LEU A 18 -22.00 -22.10 -23.81
C LEU A 18 -21.65 -21.48 -22.46
N ALA A 19 -21.53 -22.36 -21.47
CA ALA A 19 -20.84 -22.12 -20.24
C ALA A 19 -19.57 -21.35 -20.61
N GLN A 20 -19.52 -20.08 -20.24
CA GLN A 20 -18.25 -19.46 -19.92
C GLN A 20 -17.75 -20.21 -18.69
N ASP A 21 -17.21 -21.40 -18.92
CA ASP A 21 -16.09 -21.90 -18.14
C ASP A 21 -14.95 -20.91 -18.39
N THR A 22 -15.06 -19.74 -17.76
CA THR A 22 -13.89 -19.04 -17.28
C THR A 22 -13.35 -19.92 -16.16
N ALA A 23 -12.81 -21.08 -16.54
CA ALA A 23 -11.79 -21.73 -15.77
C ALA A 23 -10.73 -20.65 -15.62
N ALA A 24 -10.76 -19.97 -14.47
CA ALA A 24 -9.82 -18.91 -14.14
C ALA A 24 -8.43 -19.48 -14.41
N SER A 25 -7.82 -19.08 -15.53
CA SER A 25 -6.52 -19.57 -15.91
C SER A 25 -5.62 -19.23 -14.74
N LYS A 26 -5.03 -20.25 -14.09
CA LYS A 26 -4.11 -20.01 -12.98
C LYS A 26 -3.11 -18.96 -13.44
N PRO A 27 -2.84 -17.91 -12.63
CA PRO A 27 -1.91 -16.88 -13.02
C PRO A 27 -0.58 -17.54 -13.40
N VAL A 28 -0.08 -17.22 -14.60
CA VAL A 28 1.20 -17.73 -15.09
C VAL A 28 2.30 -17.10 -14.24
N TYR A 29 3.16 -17.94 -13.66
CA TYR A 29 4.29 -17.47 -12.85
C TYR A 29 5.28 -16.68 -13.70
N ASP A 30 5.54 -15.42 -13.30
CA ASP A 30 6.54 -14.55 -13.91
C ASP A 30 7.83 -14.57 -13.08
N ALA A 31 8.76 -15.45 -13.46
CA ALA A 31 10.04 -15.62 -12.78
C ALA A 31 10.91 -14.36 -12.82
N VAL A 32 10.83 -13.57 -13.90
CA VAL A 32 11.64 -12.36 -14.07
C VAL A 32 11.14 -11.29 -13.12
N LEU A 33 9.82 -11.10 -13.04
CA LEU A 33 9.22 -10.16 -12.12
C LEU A 33 9.42 -10.59 -10.66
N ALA A 34 9.21 -11.86 -10.33
CA ALA A 34 9.43 -12.39 -8.99
C ALA A 34 10.85 -12.08 -8.49
N LYS A 35 11.87 -12.38 -9.31
CA LYS A 35 13.26 -12.05 -8.99
C LYS A 35 13.49 -10.54 -8.87
N LYS A 36 12.91 -9.72 -9.76
CA LYS A 36 13.03 -8.26 -9.73
C LYS A 36 12.46 -7.65 -8.44
N LEU A 37 11.34 -8.17 -7.94
CA LEU A 37 10.70 -7.65 -6.73
C LEU A 37 11.32 -8.24 -5.45
N GLY A 38 12.19 -9.24 -5.58
CA GLY A 38 12.81 -9.95 -4.45
C GLY A 38 11.83 -10.89 -3.77
N ALA A 39 10.91 -11.48 -4.53
CA ALA A 39 9.94 -12.44 -4.04
C ALA A 39 10.58 -13.81 -3.79
N ASP A 40 10.14 -14.49 -2.74
CA ASP A 40 10.34 -15.92 -2.53
C ASP A 40 9.35 -16.77 -3.36
N ASP A 41 9.36 -18.09 -3.13
CA ASP A 41 8.51 -19.06 -3.82
C ASP A 41 7.00 -18.81 -3.63
N TYR A 42 6.61 -18.03 -2.62
CA TYR A 42 5.22 -17.65 -2.35
C TYR A 42 4.84 -16.30 -2.93
N GLY A 43 5.75 -15.60 -3.62
CA GLY A 43 5.49 -14.24 -4.08
C GLY A 43 5.65 -13.17 -2.98
N MET A 44 6.30 -13.53 -1.87
CA MET A 44 6.36 -12.73 -0.64
C MET A 44 7.80 -12.33 -0.34
N LYS A 45 7.99 -11.36 0.57
CA LYS A 45 9.30 -11.02 1.11
C LYS A 45 9.20 -10.35 2.47
N LYS A 46 10.35 -10.17 3.12
CA LYS A 46 10.47 -9.44 4.38
C LYS A 46 10.49 -7.92 4.14
N TYR A 47 9.85 -7.24 5.08
CA TYR A 47 9.75 -5.79 5.26
C TYR A 47 9.84 -5.49 6.77
N VAL A 48 9.79 -4.22 7.12
CA VAL A 48 9.45 -3.78 8.48
C VAL A 48 8.26 -2.85 8.43
N ILE A 49 7.21 -3.18 9.18
CA ILE A 49 6.05 -2.29 9.36
C ILE A 49 6.31 -1.38 10.55
N ALA A 50 5.92 -0.11 10.42
CA ALA A 50 5.92 0.85 11.51
C ALA A 50 4.51 1.33 11.80
N PHE A 51 4.14 1.31 13.08
CA PHE A 51 2.96 1.96 13.61
C PHE A 51 3.36 3.32 14.16
N LEU A 52 2.89 4.39 13.52
CA LEU A 52 3.15 5.76 13.95
C LEU A 52 2.17 6.10 15.08
N LYS A 53 2.70 6.46 16.25
CA LYS A 53 1.92 6.86 17.42
C LYS A 53 2.20 8.32 17.76
N GLU A 54 1.25 8.95 18.44
CA GLU A 54 1.49 10.24 19.07
C GLU A 54 2.69 10.16 20.03
N GLY A 55 3.60 11.12 19.91
CA GLY A 55 4.77 11.23 20.76
C GLY A 55 4.54 12.12 21.99
N PRO A 56 5.52 12.19 22.90
CA PRO A 56 5.40 12.97 24.13
C PRO A 56 5.38 14.50 23.91
N THR A 57 5.83 14.97 22.74
CA THR A 57 5.87 16.40 22.42
C THR A 57 4.59 16.82 21.70
N GLN A 58 3.76 17.63 22.37
CA GLN A 58 2.62 18.30 21.74
C GLN A 58 2.99 19.72 21.36
N LEU A 59 3.06 19.99 20.05
CA LEU A 59 3.24 21.34 19.54
C LEU A 59 1.90 22.09 19.59
N LYS A 60 1.87 23.24 20.28
CA LYS A 60 0.68 24.08 20.43
C LYS A 60 0.53 25.17 19.36
N ASP A 61 1.64 25.53 18.71
CA ASP A 61 1.66 26.50 17.63
C ASP A 61 1.30 25.85 16.28
N SER A 62 0.31 26.40 15.59
CA SER A 62 -0.17 25.88 14.31
C SER A 62 0.84 26.07 13.19
N ALA A 63 1.65 27.13 13.22
CA ALA A 63 2.67 27.39 12.21
C ALA A 63 3.82 26.39 12.33
N ALA A 64 4.35 26.18 13.54
CA ALA A 64 5.37 25.17 13.81
C ALA A 64 4.89 23.75 13.45
N ASN A 65 3.63 23.40 13.78
CA ASN A 65 3.03 22.12 13.40
C ASN A 65 3.00 21.91 11.88
N MET A 66 2.56 22.93 11.13
CA MET A 66 2.52 22.85 9.67
C MET A 66 3.91 22.68 9.07
N GLN A 67 4.90 23.43 9.56
CA GLN A 67 6.29 23.29 9.11
C GLN A 67 6.84 21.88 9.39
N LEU A 68 6.59 21.35 10.59
CA LEU A 68 7.02 20.00 10.95
C LEU A 68 6.35 18.95 10.06
N GLN A 69 5.05 19.08 9.80
CA GLN A 69 4.31 18.18 8.92
C GLN A 69 4.86 18.21 7.49
N MET A 70 5.20 19.38 6.95
CA MET A 70 5.80 19.48 5.61
C MET A 70 7.19 18.83 5.57
N ALA A 71 7.99 19.01 6.62
CA ALA A 71 9.31 18.38 6.72
C ALA A 71 9.21 16.85 6.83
N HIS A 72 8.20 16.34 7.55
CA HIS A 72 7.85 14.93 7.62
C HIS A 72 7.44 14.37 6.24
N LEU A 73 6.56 15.05 5.51
CA LEU A 73 6.15 14.65 4.15
C LEU A 73 7.34 14.64 3.17
N LYS A 74 8.25 15.60 3.26
CA LYS A 74 9.47 15.63 2.45
C LYS A 74 10.37 14.42 2.74
N ASN A 75 10.48 14.01 4.01
CA ASN A 75 11.20 12.80 4.38
C ASN A 75 10.56 11.54 3.78
N ILE A 76 9.23 11.43 3.83
CA ILE A 76 8.48 10.34 3.17
C ILE A 76 8.80 10.29 1.67
N GLY A 77 8.73 11.44 0.98
CA GLY A 77 9.03 11.51 -0.45
C GLY A 77 10.44 11.05 -0.79
N ARG A 78 11.43 11.50 -0.01
CA ARG A 78 12.83 11.05 -0.15
C ARG A 78 12.96 9.54 0.04
N LEU A 79 12.40 8.98 1.11
CA LEU A 79 12.48 7.55 1.40
C LEU A 79 11.77 6.68 0.34
N ALA A 80 10.66 7.17 -0.21
CA ALA A 80 9.97 6.52 -1.33
C ALA A 80 10.82 6.54 -2.61
N ALA A 81 11.45 7.67 -2.93
CA ALA A 81 12.35 7.80 -4.08
C ALA A 81 13.60 6.92 -3.96
N GLU A 82 14.12 6.74 -2.74
CA GLU A 82 15.23 5.83 -2.43
C GLU A 82 14.81 4.34 -2.44
N GLY A 83 13.52 4.04 -2.63
CA GLY A 83 12.99 2.68 -2.60
C GLY A 83 13.02 2.03 -1.20
N LYS A 84 13.16 2.85 -0.15
CA LYS A 84 13.21 2.42 1.26
C LYS A 84 11.85 2.37 1.92
N LEU A 85 10.87 3.11 1.41
CA LEU A 85 9.51 3.16 1.92
C LEU A 85 8.53 2.84 0.79
N VAL A 86 7.76 1.75 0.94
CA VAL A 86 6.85 1.26 -0.12
C VAL A 86 5.39 1.63 0.14
N VAL A 87 5.03 1.88 1.39
CA VAL A 87 3.71 2.36 1.81
C VAL A 87 3.89 3.37 2.92
N ALA A 88 3.16 4.48 2.83
CA ALA A 88 3.05 5.48 3.87
C ALA A 88 1.65 6.08 3.83
N GLY A 89 0.96 6.11 4.97
CA GLY A 89 -0.37 6.69 5.02
C GLY A 89 -0.85 6.94 6.45
N PRO A 90 -1.59 8.04 6.69
CA PRO A 90 -2.24 8.28 7.95
C PRO A 90 -3.48 7.39 8.12
N PHE A 91 -3.84 7.10 9.37
CA PHE A 91 -5.21 6.71 9.67
C PHE A 91 -6.12 7.95 9.59
N LEU A 92 -7.38 7.74 9.21
CA LEU A 92 -8.34 8.81 8.97
C LEU A 92 -9.22 9.12 10.20
N ASP A 93 -9.10 8.32 11.25
CA ASP A 93 -9.75 8.54 12.52
C ASP A 93 -8.84 9.33 13.47
N ASN A 94 -9.45 9.89 14.52
CA ASN A 94 -8.73 10.65 15.53
C ASN A 94 -8.32 9.75 16.70
N GLN A 95 -7.47 8.77 16.41
CA GLN A 95 -6.93 7.84 17.40
C GLN A 95 -5.46 8.13 17.71
N PRO A 96 -4.93 7.66 18.85
CA PRO A 96 -3.51 7.79 19.18
C PRO A 96 -2.58 7.17 18.13
N LEU A 97 -3.08 6.19 17.39
CA LEU A 97 -2.40 5.61 16.24
C LEU A 97 -2.62 6.49 15.02
N ARG A 98 -1.55 7.08 14.49
CA ARG A 98 -1.58 8.15 13.49
C ARG A 98 -1.44 7.65 12.06
N GLY A 99 -0.81 6.51 11.85
CA GLY A 99 -0.61 5.95 10.51
C GLY A 99 0.29 4.73 10.51
N ILE A 100 0.61 4.28 9.30
CA ILE A 100 1.54 3.18 9.06
C ILE A 100 2.57 3.53 7.99
N PHE A 101 3.78 3.04 8.19
CA PHE A 101 4.82 2.92 7.17
C PHE A 101 5.14 1.45 6.93
N ILE A 102 5.54 1.10 5.70
CA ILE A 102 6.15 -0.19 5.38
C ILE A 102 7.50 0.07 4.72
N PHE A 103 8.56 -0.28 5.42
CA PHE A 103 9.94 -0.14 4.96
C PHE A 103 10.40 -1.37 4.18
N ASN A 104 11.05 -1.15 3.05
CA ASN A 104 11.74 -2.17 2.25
C ASN A 104 13.17 -2.35 2.76
N VAL A 105 13.27 -2.98 3.94
CA VAL A 105 14.51 -3.35 4.63
C VAL A 105 14.31 -4.72 5.28
N GLU A 106 15.40 -5.40 5.64
CA GLU A 106 15.33 -6.77 6.19
C GLU A 106 15.23 -6.78 7.72
N THR A 107 15.67 -5.71 8.37
CA THR A 107 15.86 -5.67 9.83
C THR A 107 15.22 -4.44 10.48
N VAL A 108 14.82 -4.59 11.74
CA VAL A 108 14.24 -3.50 12.53
C VAL A 108 15.27 -2.39 12.76
N GLU A 109 16.55 -2.75 12.89
CA GLU A 109 17.65 -1.81 13.07
C GLU A 109 17.85 -0.90 11.86
N GLU A 110 17.71 -1.43 10.64
CA GLU A 110 17.72 -0.62 9.43
C GLU A 110 16.51 0.31 9.37
N ALA A 111 15.32 -0.19 9.69
CA ALA A 111 14.11 0.63 9.73
C ALA A 111 14.24 1.76 10.76
N GLN A 112 14.77 1.46 11.95
CA GLN A 112 15.01 2.43 13.02
C GLN A 112 15.94 3.56 12.58
N LYS A 113 17.02 3.26 11.85
CA LYS A 113 17.89 4.30 11.28
C LYS A 113 17.14 5.20 10.29
N LEU A 114 16.18 4.65 9.54
CA LEU A 114 15.35 5.45 8.64
C LEU A 114 14.34 6.30 9.42
N THR A 115 13.72 5.78 10.49
CA THR A 115 12.79 6.56 11.33
C THR A 115 13.50 7.74 11.99
N GLU A 116 14.74 7.57 12.43
CA GLU A 116 15.57 8.61 13.03
C GLU A 116 15.91 9.76 12.09
N THR A 117 15.72 9.59 10.77
CA THR A 117 15.88 10.69 9.81
C THR A 117 14.68 11.64 9.79
N ASP A 118 13.53 11.21 10.33
CA ASP A 118 12.26 11.92 10.26
C ASP A 118 12.21 13.12 11.23
N PRO A 119 11.95 14.34 10.74
CA PRO A 119 11.80 15.52 11.59
C PRO A 119 10.75 15.35 12.70
N ALA A 120 9.63 14.67 12.43
CA ALA A 120 8.57 14.47 13.41
C ALA A 120 9.00 13.53 14.55
N ILE A 121 9.86 12.55 14.26
CA ILE A 121 10.47 11.66 15.26
C ILE A 121 11.52 12.43 16.07
N LYS A 122 12.40 13.20 15.41
CA LYS A 122 13.41 14.03 16.08
C LYS A 122 12.81 15.06 17.03
N ALA A 123 11.66 15.62 16.68
CA ALA A 123 10.92 16.56 17.52
C ALA A 123 10.17 15.87 18.69
N GLY A 124 10.10 14.53 18.70
CA GLY A 124 9.30 13.76 19.66
C GLY A 124 7.78 13.93 19.46
N ALA A 125 7.34 14.46 18.32
CA ALA A 125 5.93 14.60 17.99
C ALA A 125 5.29 13.26 17.58
N LEU A 126 6.12 12.35 17.07
CA LEU A 126 5.75 10.97 16.77
C LEU A 126 6.70 10.00 17.45
N VAL A 127 6.22 8.78 17.65
CA VAL A 127 7.03 7.59 17.98
C VAL A 127 6.64 6.49 17.00
N MET A 128 7.61 5.69 16.55
CA MET A 128 7.34 4.54 15.69
C MET A 128 7.58 3.24 16.43
N GLU A 129 6.57 2.38 16.44
CA GLU A 129 6.69 0.98 16.87
C GLU A 129 6.96 0.11 15.64
N LEU A 130 8.07 -0.62 15.64
CA LEU A 130 8.58 -1.35 14.48
C LEU A 130 8.46 -2.87 14.65
N HIS A 131 8.02 -3.56 13.61
CA HIS A 131 7.90 -5.02 13.59
C HIS A 131 8.39 -5.62 12.28
N PRO A 132 9.09 -6.77 12.30
CA PRO A 132 9.30 -7.56 11.09
C PRO A 132 7.96 -7.89 10.43
N PHE A 133 7.86 -7.72 9.12
CA PHE A 133 6.62 -7.88 8.38
C PHE A 133 6.85 -8.70 7.12
N TYR A 134 6.19 -9.85 7.03
CA TYR A 134 6.22 -10.71 5.85
C TYR A 134 4.97 -10.45 5.01
N CYS A 135 5.16 -9.93 3.79
CA CYS A 135 4.06 -9.50 2.94
C CYS A 135 4.40 -9.69 1.45
N SER A 136 3.43 -9.45 0.58
CA SER A 136 3.60 -9.60 -0.86
C SER A 136 4.73 -8.72 -1.38
N ALA A 137 5.63 -9.30 -2.17
CA ALA A 137 6.67 -8.55 -2.88
C ALA A 137 6.09 -7.52 -3.87
N ALA A 138 4.80 -7.66 -4.24
CA ALA A 138 4.08 -6.71 -5.05
C ALA A 138 4.00 -5.31 -4.42
N LEU A 139 4.22 -5.14 -3.11
CA LEU A 139 4.32 -3.81 -2.50
C LEU A 139 5.43 -2.95 -3.14
N MET A 140 6.47 -3.58 -3.70
CA MET A 140 7.50 -2.88 -4.47
C MET A 140 6.97 -2.16 -5.73
N GLN A 141 5.76 -2.51 -6.20
CA GLN A 141 5.10 -1.85 -7.32
C GLN A 141 4.18 -0.70 -6.88
N VAL A 142 3.88 -0.55 -5.59
CA VAL A 142 2.96 0.50 -5.11
C VAL A 142 3.49 1.90 -5.44
N VAL A 143 4.76 2.18 -5.16
CA VAL A 143 5.37 3.50 -5.46
C VAL A 143 5.38 3.84 -6.96
N PRO A 144 5.90 2.99 -7.86
CA PRO A 144 5.89 3.32 -9.30
C PRO A 144 4.45 3.45 -9.84
N ILE A 145 3.51 2.61 -9.40
CA ILE A 145 2.11 2.75 -9.80
C ILE A 145 1.52 4.06 -9.26
N HIS A 146 1.74 4.38 -7.98
CA HIS A 146 1.29 5.63 -7.36
C HIS A 146 1.75 6.85 -8.16
N ASN A 147 2.99 6.84 -8.64
CA ASN A 147 3.53 7.93 -9.46
C ASN A 147 2.77 8.15 -10.78
N THR A 148 2.11 7.12 -11.31
CA THR A 148 1.23 7.25 -12.50
C THR A 148 -0.18 7.73 -12.17
N LEU A 149 -0.61 7.59 -10.91
CA LEU A 149 -1.96 7.93 -10.45
C LEU A 149 -2.08 9.38 -9.99
N GLN A 150 -0.98 10.00 -9.56
CA GLN A 150 -0.99 11.35 -9.03
C GLN A 150 -1.07 12.42 -10.13
N LYS A 151 -2.02 13.36 -10.00
CA LYS A 151 -2.06 14.60 -10.80
C LYS A 151 -1.17 15.72 -10.21
N LYS A 152 -0.95 15.66 -8.90
CA LYS A 152 -0.15 16.59 -8.11
C LYS A 152 0.61 15.77 -7.07
N SER A 153 1.87 16.10 -6.83
CA SER A 153 2.66 15.46 -5.77
C SER A 153 2.28 16.03 -4.41
N MET A 154 2.29 15.18 -3.38
CA MET A 154 2.15 15.58 -1.98
C MET A 154 3.48 15.79 -1.27
N THR A 155 4.58 15.42 -1.92
CA THR A 155 5.93 15.40 -1.34
C THR A 155 6.93 16.29 -2.08
N ASN A 156 6.51 16.93 -3.19
CA ASN A 156 7.31 17.84 -4.02
C ASN A 156 6.64 19.19 -4.18
#